data_AF-A0A941LDD8-F1
#
_entry.id   AF-A0A941LDD8-F1
#
_cell.length_a   1.000
_cell.length_b   1.000
_cell.length_c   1.000
_cell.angle_alpha   90.00
_cell.angle_beta   90.00
_cell.angle_gamma   90.00
#
_symmetry.space_group_name_H-M   'P 1'
#
loop_
_entity.id
_entity.type
_entity.pdbx_description
1 polymer ?
#
loop_
_entity_poly.entity_id
_entity_poly.type
_entity_poly.pdbx_seq_one_letter_code
_entity_poly.pdbx_strand_id
1 'polypeptide(L)'
;MDASHKADLIRPWIDPDERVTVDFQNERGLNGEVIECDGQTVTVLLETAFPHYRQHVTLPLSMISIGEDNGHYTRNPDKPLRYERLRLVVHEDRPQAV
;
A
#
# COMPACT_ATOMS: atom_id res chain seq x y z
N MET A 1 -10.50 13.82 -1.30
CA MET A 1 -9.94 13.48 0.02
C MET A 1 -8.62 14.19 0.15
N ASP A 2 -8.47 14.98 1.21
CA ASP A 2 -7.27 15.74 1.57
C ASP A 2 -6.14 14.81 2.05
N ALA A 3 -4.89 15.29 1.98
CA ALA A 3 -3.71 14.50 2.32
C ALA A 3 -3.70 14.06 3.80
N SER A 4 -4.21 14.89 4.71
CA SER A 4 -4.29 14.56 6.14
C SER A 4 -5.22 13.37 6.36
N HIS A 5 -6.43 13.43 5.80
CA HIS A 5 -7.38 12.32 5.91
C HIS A 5 -6.85 11.03 5.26
N LYS A 6 -6.14 11.14 4.12
CA LYS A 6 -5.47 9.98 3.50
C LYS A 6 -4.43 9.36 4.43
N ALA A 7 -3.60 10.19 5.08
CA ALA A 7 -2.59 9.71 6.01
C ALA A 7 -3.21 8.99 7.21
N ASP A 8 -4.31 9.51 7.76
CA ASP A 8 -5.01 8.90 8.89
C ASP A 8 -5.61 7.52 8.54
N LEU A 9 -6.00 7.30 7.29
CA LEU A 9 -6.43 6.00 6.79
C LEU A 9 -5.27 5.02 6.55
N ILE A 10 -4.09 5.52 6.20
CA ILE A 10 -2.90 4.71 5.88
C ILE A 10 -2.13 4.31 7.14
N ARG A 11 -1.99 5.20 8.12
CA ARG A 11 -1.20 4.99 9.35
C ARG A 11 -1.53 3.69 10.11
N PRO A 12 -2.81 3.25 10.23
CA PRO A 12 -3.14 1.97 10.86
C PRO A 12 -2.57 0.73 10.16
N TRP A 13 -2.13 0.88 8.91
CA TRP A 13 -1.53 -0.18 8.08
C TRP A 13 -0.01 -0.21 8.13
N ILE A 14 0.63 0.67 8.93
CA ILE A 14 2.05 0.57 9.27
C ILE A 14 2.22 -0.60 10.23
N ASP A 15 2.23 -1.80 9.66
CA ASP A 15 2.35 -3.08 10.35
C ASP A 15 3.04 -4.09 9.41
N PRO A 16 4.21 -4.64 9.80
CA PRO A 16 4.97 -5.56 8.96
C PRO A 16 4.25 -6.89 8.69
N ASP A 17 3.27 -7.25 9.50
CA ASP A 17 2.47 -8.47 9.34
C ASP A 17 1.27 -8.26 8.42
N GLU A 18 0.86 -7.00 8.23
CA GLU A 18 -0.23 -6.66 7.32
C GLU A 18 0.29 -6.43 5.91
N ARG A 19 -0.61 -6.65 4.95
CA ARG A 19 -0.33 -6.37 3.55
C ARG A 19 -1.37 -5.42 3.02
N VAL A 20 -0.98 -4.55 2.10
CA VAL A 20 -1.84 -3.60 1.38
C VAL A 20 -1.76 -3.88 -0.11
N THR A 21 -2.86 -3.68 -0.83
CA THR A 21 -2.91 -3.88 -2.28
C THR A 21 -2.49 -2.58 -2.95
N VAL A 22 -1.56 -2.65 -3.90
CA VAL A 22 -1.07 -1.49 -4.64
C VAL A 22 -1.36 -1.68 -6.13
N ASP A 23 -2.04 -0.70 -6.70
CA ASP A 23 -2.37 -0.63 -8.12
C ASP A 23 -1.63 0.57 -8.72
N PHE A 24 -0.72 0.32 -9.65
CA PHE A 24 -0.17 1.32 -10.56
C PHE A 24 -1.00 1.39 -11.84
N GLN A 25 -0.74 2.40 -12.66
CA GLN A 25 -1.43 2.56 -13.94
C GLN A 25 -1.17 1.38 -14.89
N ASN A 26 0.07 0.88 -14.92
CA ASN A 26 0.52 -0.22 -15.78
C ASN A 26 0.49 -1.61 -15.12
N GLU A 27 0.40 -1.70 -13.79
CA GLU A 27 0.47 -2.96 -13.05
C GLU A 27 -0.43 -2.93 -11.80
N ARG A 28 -1.26 -3.96 -11.60
CA ARG A 28 -2.31 -3.98 -10.56
C ARG A 28 -2.22 -5.22 -9.69
N GLY A 29 -2.79 -5.14 -8.49
CA GLY A 29 -2.88 -6.25 -7.55
C GLY A 29 -1.56 -6.59 -6.87
N LEU A 30 -0.64 -5.63 -6.75
CA LEU A 30 0.64 -5.85 -6.10
C LEU A 30 0.46 -5.91 -4.59
N ASN A 31 1.17 -6.83 -3.96
CA ASN A 31 1.27 -6.84 -2.51
C ASN A 31 2.34 -5.86 -2.07
N GLY A 32 2.01 -5.01 -1.10
CA GLY A 32 2.95 -4.15 -0.43
C GLY A 32 2.81 -4.18 1.09
N GLU A 33 3.83 -3.68 1.76
CA GLU A 33 3.86 -3.38 3.19
C GLU A 33 4.02 -1.88 3.35
N VAL A 34 3.22 -1.23 4.19
CA VAL A 34 3.41 0.21 4.49
C VAL A 34 4.48 0.33 5.56
N ILE A 35 5.59 0.99 5.25
CA ILE A 35 6.68 1.20 6.20
C ILE A 35 6.51 2.54 6.91
N GLU A 36 6.06 3.56 6.19
CA GLU A 36 6.02 4.94 6.72
C GLU A 36 4.91 5.75 6.05
N CYS A 37 4.33 6.70 6.79
CA CYS A 37 3.46 7.74 6.25
C CYS A 37 3.63 9.05 7.05
N ASP A 38 4.29 10.04 6.44
CA ASP A 38 4.67 11.31 7.07
C ASP A 38 3.57 12.40 6.99
N GLY A 39 2.43 12.08 6.37
CA GLY A 39 1.32 13.02 6.14
C GLY A 39 1.33 13.71 4.79
N GLN A 40 2.40 13.59 4.00
CA GLN A 40 2.52 14.09 2.63
C GLN A 40 2.91 12.97 1.65
N THR A 41 3.62 11.97 2.13
CA THR A 41 4.08 10.80 1.40
C THR A 41 3.72 9.52 2.16
N VAL A 42 3.73 8.41 1.42
CA VAL A 42 3.68 7.06 1.95
C VAL A 42 4.82 6.26 1.35
N THR A 43 5.56 5.54 2.19
CA THR A 43 6.60 4.60 1.75
C THR A 43 6.05 3.19 1.85
N VAL A 44 6.04 2.49 0.71
CA VAL A 44 5.61 1.11 0.60
C VAL A 44 6.75 0.22 0.12
N LEU A 45 6.82 -0.97 0.69
CA LEU A 45 7.70 -2.04 0.23
C LEU A 45 6.90 -3.00 -0.63
N LEU A 46 7.12 -2.97 -1.94
CA LEU A 46 6.44 -3.83 -2.89
C LEU A 46 7.10 -5.22 -2.93
N GLU A 47 6.26 -6.25 -2.83
CA GLU A 47 6.64 -7.60 -3.21
C GLU A 47 6.78 -7.65 -4.74
N THR A 48 7.85 -8.27 -5.23
CA THR A 48 8.07 -8.46 -6.66
C THR A 48 7.90 -9.93 -7.04
N ALA A 49 7.93 -10.22 -8.35
CA ALA A 49 7.95 -11.61 -8.83
C ALA A 49 9.16 -12.42 -8.30
N PHE A 50 10.21 -11.73 -7.84
CA PHE A 50 11.38 -12.35 -7.23
C PHE A 50 11.27 -12.28 -5.70
N PRO A 51 11.13 -13.41 -4.98
CA PRO A 51 10.88 -13.43 -3.54
C PRO A 51 11.93 -12.72 -2.68
N HIS A 52 13.17 -12.64 -3.19
CA HIS A 52 14.30 -12.01 -2.50
C HIS A 52 14.47 -10.53 -2.84
N TYR A 53 13.69 -10.01 -3.80
CA TYR A 53 13.77 -8.63 -4.23
C TYR A 53 12.51 -7.90 -3.80
N ARG A 54 12.69 -6.91 -2.92
CA ARG A 54 11.63 -6.02 -2.48
C ARG A 54 11.98 -4.60 -2.90
N GLN A 55 10.99 -3.90 -3.45
CA GLN A 55 11.20 -2.55 -3.98
C GLN A 55 10.62 -1.52 -3.02
N HIS A 56 11.46 -0.60 -2.54
CA HIS A 56 11.00 0.55 -1.77
C HIS A 56 10.47 1.63 -2.71
N VAL A 57 9.24 2.07 -2.48
CA VAL A 57 8.61 3.12 -3.27
C VAL A 57 8.00 4.16 -2.34
N THR A 58 8.46 5.40 -2.45
CA THR A 58 7.88 6.55 -1.75
C THR A 58 6.98 7.29 -2.72
N LEU A 59 5.70 7.43 -2.35
CA LEU A 59 4.66 7.99 -3.19
C LEU A 59 4.03 9.21 -2.50
N PRO A 60 3.85 10.33 -3.19
CA PRO A 60 3.13 11.47 -2.62
C PRO A 60 1.63 11.17 -2.49
N LEU A 61 1.02 11.55 -1.37
CA LEU A 61 -0.41 11.36 -1.10
C LEU A 61 -1.32 12.07 -2.11
N SER A 62 -0.80 13.12 -2.77
CA SER A 62 -1.47 13.83 -3.86
C SER A 62 -1.68 12.95 -5.10
N MET A 63 -0.80 11.97 -5.33
CA MET A 63 -0.79 11.10 -6.51
C MET A 63 -1.48 9.75 -6.28
N ILE A 64 -1.94 9.49 -5.06
CA ILE A 64 -2.63 8.24 -4.74
C ILE A 64 -4.10 8.47 -4.39
N SER A 65 -4.95 7.51 -4.76
CA SER A 65 -6.30 7.37 -4.25
C SER A 65 -6.36 6.17 -3.31
N ILE A 66 -7.15 6.29 -2.25
CA ILE A 66 -7.39 5.21 -1.29
C ILE A 66 -8.68 4.51 -1.70
N GLY A 67 -8.63 3.18 -1.72
CA GLY A 67 -9.79 2.32 -1.87
C GLY A 67 -9.70 1.14 -0.90
N GLU A 68 -10.67 0.24 -1.06
CA GLU A 68 -10.80 -0.97 -0.25
C GLU A 68 -10.69 -2.18 -1.17
N ASP A 69 -9.95 -3.19 -0.71
CA ASP A 69 -9.80 -4.46 -1.38
C ASP A 69 -10.53 -5.54 -0.61
N ASN A 70 -11.76 -5.83 -1.06
CA ASN A 70 -12.64 -6.83 -0.44
C ASN A 70 -12.30 -8.27 -0.84
N GLY A 71 -11.32 -8.46 -1.73
CA GLY A 71 -10.90 -9.78 -2.21
C GLY A 71 -9.86 -10.46 -1.31
N HIS A 72 -9.24 -9.71 -0.39
CA HIS A 72 -8.13 -10.18 0.43
C HIS A 72 -8.37 -9.84 1.91
N TYR A 73 -8.05 -10.78 2.78
CA TYR A 73 -8.16 -10.61 4.23
C TYR A 73 -6.84 -10.10 4.84
N THR A 74 -6.94 -9.40 5.97
CA THR A 74 -5.79 -9.06 6.82
C THR A 74 -5.10 -10.33 7.32
N ARG A 75 -3.76 -10.38 7.24
CA ARG A 75 -2.99 -11.61 7.48
C ARG A 75 -2.57 -11.78 8.94
N ASN A 76 -2.85 -10.81 9.80
CA ASN A 76 -2.45 -10.84 11.20
C ASN A 76 -3.37 -11.79 12.01
N PRO A 77 -2.85 -12.90 12.57
CA PRO A 77 -3.64 -13.87 13.34
C PRO A 77 -4.08 -13.36 14.72
N ASP A 78 -3.43 -12.33 15.25
CA ASP A 78 -3.76 -11.69 16.52
C ASP A 78 -4.83 -10.60 16.39
N LYS A 79 -5.21 -10.24 15.15
CA LYS A 79 -6.26 -9.28 14.85
C LYS A 79 -7.50 -9.99 14.31
N PRO A 80 -8.71 -9.48 14.60
CA PRO A 80 -9.91 -10.00 13.97
C PRO A 80 -9.79 -9.87 12.45
N LEU A 81 -10.11 -10.94 11.73
CA LEU A 81 -10.14 -10.98 10.26
C LEU A 81 -10.94 -9.80 9.72
N ARG A 82 -10.26 -8.85 9.08
CA ARG A 82 -10.90 -7.78 8.30
C ARG A 82 -10.94 -8.24 6.86
N TYR A 83 -12.14 -8.23 6.30
CA TYR A 83 -12.39 -8.55 4.89
C TYR A 83 -12.05 -7.38 3.96
N GLU A 84 -11.52 -6.28 4.50
CA GLU A 84 -11.27 -5.02 3.81
C GLU A 84 -9.78 -4.70 3.97
N ARG A 85 -9.01 -4.94 2.90
CA ARG A 85 -7.59 -4.60 2.83
C ARG A 85 -7.41 -3.20 2.26
N LEU A 86 -6.46 -2.42 2.76
CA LEU A 86 -6.16 -1.10 2.16
C LEU A 86 -5.71 -1.28 0.72
N ARG A 87 -6.34 -0.54 -0.19
CA ARG A 87 -5.93 -0.46 -1.59
C ARG A 87 -5.39 0.94 -1.91
N LEU A 88 -4.16 1.00 -2.37
CA LEU A 88 -3.50 2.21 -2.85
C LEU A 88 -3.53 2.22 -4.38
N VAL A 89 -4.25 3.17 -4.97
CA VAL A 89 -4.31 3.37 -6.42
C VAL A 89 -3.41 4.54 -6.78
N VAL A 90 -2.29 4.26 -7.43
CA VAL A 90 -1.29 5.23 -7.87
C VAL A 90 -1.63 5.66 -9.29
N HIS A 91 -1.69 6.98 -9.51
CA HIS A 91 -2.04 7.56 -10.81
C HIS A 91 -0.87 7.67 -11.78
N GLU A 92 0.19 6.88 -11.58
CA GLU A 92 1.38 6.80 -12.43
C GLU A 92 1.76 5.36 -12.69
N ASP A 93 2.67 5.19 -13.65
CA ASP A 93 3.34 3.92 -13.91
C ASP A 93 4.25 3.52 -12.75
N ARG A 94 4.36 2.20 -12.52
CA ARG A 94 5.28 1.64 -11.55
C ARG A 94 6.71 2.08 -11.88
N PRO A 95 7.46 2.67 -10.94
CA PRO A 95 8.86 2.99 -11.17
C PRO A 95 9.63 1.69 -11.43
N GLN A 96 10.40 1.65 -12.51
CA GLN A 96 11.26 0.50 -12.80
C GLN A 96 12.40 0.48 -11.78
N ALA A 97 12.59 -0.66 -11.13
CA ALA A 97 13.77 -0.88 -10.31
C ALA A 97 14.97 -1.01 -11.26
N VAL A 98 15.91 -0.07 -11.16
CA VAL A 98 17.18 -0.06 -11.92
C VAL A 98 18.11 -1.16 -11.42
#